data_AF-A0A3B7PZ11-F1
#
_entry.id   AF-A0A3B7PZ11-F1
#
_cell.length_a   1.000
_cell.length_b   1.000
_cell.length_c   1.000
_cell.angle_alpha   90.00
_cell.angle_beta   90.00
_cell.angle_gamma   90.00
#
_symmetry.space_group_name_H-M   'P 1'
#
loop_
_entity.id
_entity.type
_entity.pdbx_description
1 polymer ?
#
loop_
_entity_poly.entity_id
_entity_poly.type
_entity_poly.pdbx_seq_one_letter_code
_entity_poly.pdbx_strand_id
1 'polypeptide(L)'
;MSNILLIILAAAFAGLLYACRLLQQKHQLLQALQENFNRARCELSQHEAQSGELNYEITQLRIQASSLKVQLNKFSQYQHVVDIEQYVLTRRLQADSFIEMTKLNAEIMLDDVKRMIAQVREFLAQHQQQVQDSVERKAQEKLQDYYAHAQALQERRDIVQALERKIRGDQQQYFFPHPRLLEQLIDGYSEADAARHLQAVRSRIQAANASGQVAECHYVDESRCLAFSALVTLAFNSKADLYLAQLDGANLGQLLQALQDDYQLINFHGNHFSHSHIHESYLNLRLEELKFAALLQAAKAHSVQEQAEKLLN
;
A
#
# COMPACT_ATOMS: atom_id res chain seq x y z
N MET A 1 -103.51 -81.27 74.28
CA MET A 1 -103.04 -81.78 72.97
C MET A 1 -103.05 -80.75 71.82
N SER A 2 -103.33 -79.46 72.04
CA SER A 2 -103.40 -78.46 70.94
C SER A 2 -102.20 -77.49 70.86
N ASN A 3 -101.50 -77.20 71.97
CA ASN A 3 -100.40 -76.21 72.00
C ASN A 3 -99.06 -76.71 71.42
N ILE A 4 -98.82 -78.01 71.33
CA ILE A 4 -97.54 -78.56 70.80
C ILE A 4 -97.48 -78.48 69.27
N LEU A 5 -98.63 -78.61 68.59
CA LEU A 5 -98.71 -78.55 67.12
C LEU A 5 -98.42 -77.13 66.58
N LEU A 6 -98.86 -76.09 67.31
CA LEU A 6 -98.63 -74.69 66.94
C LEU A 6 -97.15 -74.27 67.05
N ILE A 7 -96.42 -74.78 68.05
CA ILE A 7 -95.00 -74.47 68.24
C ILE A 7 -94.15 -75.11 67.13
N ILE A 8 -94.48 -76.33 66.71
CA ILE A 8 -93.79 -77.03 65.62
C ILE A 8 -94.04 -76.33 64.27
N LEU A 9 -95.27 -75.86 64.04
CA LEU A 9 -95.61 -75.13 62.81
C LEU A 9 -94.90 -73.76 62.73
N ALA A 10 -94.79 -73.04 63.85
CA ALA A 10 -94.06 -71.78 63.92
C ALA A 10 -92.54 -71.96 63.71
N ALA A 11 -91.95 -73.03 64.26
CA ALA A 11 -90.55 -73.37 64.05
C ALA A 11 -90.26 -73.77 62.59
N ALA A 12 -91.16 -74.51 61.94
CA ALA A 12 -91.05 -74.85 60.52
C ALA A 12 -91.15 -73.60 59.63
N PHE A 13 -92.08 -72.68 59.93
CA PHE A 13 -92.22 -71.42 59.20
C PHE A 13 -91.02 -70.49 59.39
N ALA A 14 -90.46 -70.43 60.61
CA ALA A 14 -89.22 -69.70 60.89
C ALA A 14 -88.01 -70.29 60.15
N GLY A 15 -87.91 -71.63 60.07
CA GLY A 15 -86.87 -72.32 59.28
C GLY A 15 -86.99 -72.05 57.78
N LEU A 16 -88.22 -72.01 57.25
CA LEU A 16 -88.49 -71.72 55.85
C LEU A 16 -88.17 -70.25 55.51
N LEU A 17 -88.51 -69.31 56.39
CA LEU A 17 -88.12 -67.90 56.28
C LEU A 17 -86.60 -67.70 56.36
N TYR A 18 -85.90 -68.45 57.23
CA TYR A 18 -84.44 -68.42 57.32
C TYR A 18 -83.79 -68.98 56.05
N ALA A 19 -84.31 -70.09 55.52
CA ALA A 19 -83.85 -70.68 54.25
C ALA A 19 -84.08 -69.74 53.07
N CYS A 20 -85.24 -69.06 52.99
CA CYS A 20 -85.51 -68.04 51.97
C CYS A 20 -84.57 -66.84 52.09
N ARG A 21 -84.31 -66.34 53.31
CA ARG A 21 -83.32 -65.26 53.53
C ARG A 21 -81.92 -65.68 53.13
N LEU A 22 -81.51 -66.92 53.43
CA LEU A 22 -80.21 -67.46 53.06
C LEU A 22 -80.08 -67.64 51.54
N LEU A 23 -81.13 -68.10 50.87
CA LEU A 23 -81.19 -68.21 49.40
C LEU A 23 -81.13 -66.83 48.74
N GLN A 24 -81.84 -65.85 49.30
CA GLN A 24 -81.83 -64.47 48.83
C GLN A 24 -80.45 -63.81 49.01
N GLN A 25 -79.79 -64.04 50.14
CA GLN A 25 -78.39 -63.61 50.37
C GLN A 25 -77.42 -64.27 49.39
N LYS A 26 -77.55 -65.58 49.14
CA LYS A 26 -76.73 -66.29 48.13
C LYS A 26 -76.97 -65.74 46.73
N HIS A 27 -78.21 -65.41 46.37
CA HIS A 27 -78.54 -64.83 45.07
C HIS A 27 -77.96 -63.42 44.91
N GLN A 28 -78.05 -62.58 45.96
CA GLN A 28 -77.41 -61.25 45.98
C GLN A 28 -75.88 -61.35 45.87
N LEU A 29 -75.26 -62.31 46.56
CA LEU A 29 -73.81 -62.53 46.49
C LEU A 29 -73.41 -63.01 45.09
N LEU A 30 -74.15 -63.93 44.47
CA LEU A 30 -73.92 -64.37 43.11
C LEU A 30 -74.07 -63.23 42.09
N GLN A 31 -75.08 -62.36 42.25
CA GLN A 31 -75.24 -61.17 41.41
C GLN A 31 -74.08 -60.18 41.59
N ALA A 32 -73.67 -59.90 42.83
CA ALA A 32 -72.52 -59.05 43.10
C ALA A 32 -71.21 -59.63 42.53
N LEU A 33 -71.02 -60.95 42.61
CA LEU A 33 -69.87 -61.64 42.03
C LEU A 33 -69.89 -61.54 40.50
N GLN A 34 -71.06 -61.69 39.88
CA GLN A 34 -71.23 -61.60 38.43
C GLN A 34 -71.04 -60.17 37.93
N GLU A 35 -71.53 -59.17 38.66
CA GLU A 35 -71.25 -57.76 38.40
C GLU A 35 -69.76 -57.44 38.52
N ASN A 36 -69.08 -57.94 39.55
CA ASN A 36 -67.63 -57.78 39.70
C ASN A 36 -66.86 -58.45 38.57
N PHE A 37 -67.26 -59.66 38.16
CA PHE A 37 -66.65 -60.35 37.03
C PHE A 37 -66.85 -59.58 35.72
N ASN A 38 -68.05 -59.05 35.50
CA ASN A 38 -68.34 -58.21 34.33
C ASN A 38 -67.56 -56.90 34.34
N ARG A 39 -67.40 -56.25 35.51
CA ARG A 39 -66.55 -55.05 35.67
C ARG A 39 -65.09 -55.36 35.38
N ALA A 40 -64.54 -56.41 35.98
CA ALA A 40 -63.17 -56.85 35.73
C ALA A 40 -62.93 -57.18 34.25
N ARG A 41 -63.92 -57.79 33.58
CA ARG A 41 -63.85 -58.08 32.14
C ARG A 41 -63.89 -56.81 31.29
N CYS A 42 -64.68 -55.82 31.69
CA CYS A 42 -64.73 -54.52 31.03
C CYS A 42 -63.41 -53.75 31.22
N GLU A 43 -62.88 -53.69 32.44
CA GLU A 43 -61.58 -53.09 32.75
C GLU A 43 -60.44 -53.77 31.97
N LEU A 44 -60.43 -55.11 31.90
CA LEU A 44 -59.45 -55.85 31.10
C LEU A 44 -59.54 -55.46 29.62
N SER A 45 -60.75 -55.38 29.06
CA SER A 45 -60.94 -54.97 27.66
C SER A 45 -60.50 -53.52 27.39
N GLN A 46 -60.70 -52.62 28.38
CA GLN A 46 -60.24 -51.23 28.29
C GLN A 46 -58.71 -51.16 28.34
N HIS A 47 -58.07 -51.93 29.23
CA HIS A 47 -56.62 -52.01 29.29
C HIS A 47 -56.01 -52.64 28.04
N GLU A 48 -56.65 -53.65 27.45
CA GLU A 48 -56.23 -54.23 26.17
C GLU A 48 -56.32 -53.19 25.04
N ALA A 49 -57.41 -52.41 24.98
CA ALA A 49 -57.56 -51.33 24.01
C ALA A 49 -56.49 -50.22 24.18
N GLN A 50 -56.25 -49.78 25.42
CA GLN A 50 -55.20 -48.80 25.76
C GLN A 50 -53.81 -49.33 25.42
N SER A 51 -53.53 -50.60 25.69
CA SER A 51 -52.26 -51.22 25.31
C SER A 51 -52.10 -51.29 23.79
N GLY A 52 -53.19 -51.50 23.05
CA GLY A 52 -53.21 -51.45 21.59
C GLY A 52 -52.89 -50.05 21.05
N GLU A 53 -53.52 -49.02 21.61
CA GLU A 53 -53.28 -47.62 21.25
C GLU A 53 -51.83 -47.18 21.56
N LEU A 54 -51.34 -47.50 22.75
CA LEU A 54 -49.97 -47.19 23.15
C LEU A 54 -48.93 -47.92 22.26
N ASN A 55 -49.20 -49.18 21.89
CA ASN A 55 -48.33 -49.91 20.95
C ASN A 55 -48.33 -49.28 19.55
N TYR A 56 -49.47 -48.74 19.11
CA TYR A 56 -49.55 -48.00 17.86
C TYR A 56 -48.71 -46.71 17.93
N GLU A 57 -48.82 -45.93 19.00
CA GLU A 57 -48.01 -44.72 19.22
C GLU A 57 -46.50 -45.03 19.27
N ILE A 58 -46.09 -46.06 20.01
CA ILE A 58 -44.70 -46.52 20.05
C ILE A 58 -44.19 -46.89 18.65
N THR A 59 -45.03 -47.51 17.84
CA THR A 59 -44.68 -47.88 16.46
C THR A 59 -44.52 -46.64 15.58
N GLN A 60 -45.41 -45.65 15.70
CA GLN A 60 -45.31 -44.37 14.98
C GLN A 60 -44.04 -43.61 15.36
N LEU A 61 -43.76 -43.47 16.67
CA LEU A 61 -42.55 -42.82 17.16
C LEU A 61 -41.29 -43.54 16.68
N ARG A 62 -41.30 -44.87 16.59
CA ARG A 62 -40.18 -45.64 16.05
C ARG A 62 -39.94 -45.36 14.56
N ILE A 63 -41.00 -45.23 13.77
CA ILE A 63 -40.91 -44.88 12.34
C ILE A 63 -40.40 -43.44 12.16
N GLN A 64 -40.82 -42.51 13.02
CA GLN A 64 -40.29 -41.15 12.99
C GLN A 64 -38.81 -41.11 13.40
N ALA A 65 -38.42 -41.82 14.46
CA ALA A 65 -37.04 -41.91 14.89
C ALA A 65 -36.15 -42.55 13.80
N SER A 66 -36.65 -43.56 13.08
CA SER A 66 -35.90 -44.15 11.97
C SER A 66 -35.78 -43.21 10.77
N SER A 67 -36.84 -42.47 10.43
CA SER A 67 -36.81 -41.51 9.32
C SER A 67 -35.87 -40.33 9.60
N LEU A 68 -35.90 -39.79 10.83
CA LEU A 68 -34.96 -38.78 11.32
C LEU A 68 -33.52 -39.29 11.30
N LYS A 69 -33.29 -40.54 11.71
CA LYS A 69 -31.96 -41.17 11.65
C LYS A 69 -31.45 -41.29 10.21
N VAL A 70 -32.32 -41.64 9.25
CA VAL A 70 -31.96 -41.69 7.83
C VAL A 70 -31.62 -40.29 7.30
N GLN A 71 -32.39 -39.26 7.68
CA GLN A 71 -32.08 -37.88 7.31
C GLN A 71 -30.74 -37.42 7.92
N LEU A 72 -30.49 -37.73 9.19
CA LEU A 72 -29.23 -37.43 9.86
C LEU A 72 -28.05 -38.09 9.14
N ASN A 73 -28.17 -39.35 8.72
CA ASN A 73 -27.14 -40.06 7.96
C ASN A 73 -26.93 -39.46 6.56
N LYS A 74 -27.96 -38.87 5.94
CA LYS A 74 -27.78 -38.10 4.69
C LYS A 74 -26.98 -36.83 4.95
N PHE A 75 -27.25 -36.11 6.04
CA PHE A 75 -26.51 -34.90 6.40
C PHE A 75 -25.08 -35.17 6.88
N SER A 76 -24.84 -36.30 7.57
CA SER A 76 -23.49 -36.68 8.03
C SER A 76 -22.52 -36.89 6.87
N GLN A 77 -23.03 -37.23 5.67
CA GLN A 77 -22.20 -37.33 4.47
C GLN A 77 -21.54 -35.98 4.13
N TYR A 78 -22.10 -34.84 4.54
CA TYR A 78 -21.57 -33.51 4.24
C TYR A 78 -20.61 -32.95 5.28
N GLN A 79 -20.20 -33.72 6.29
CA GLN A 79 -19.24 -33.26 7.31
C GLN A 79 -17.92 -32.76 6.68
N HIS A 80 -17.45 -33.43 5.63
CA HIS A 80 -16.25 -33.03 4.90
C HIS A 80 -16.36 -31.63 4.27
N VAL A 81 -17.56 -31.18 3.90
CA VAL A 81 -17.77 -29.83 3.34
C VAL A 81 -17.54 -28.77 4.41
N VAL A 82 -18.04 -29.00 5.63
CA VAL A 82 -17.82 -28.09 6.78
C VAL A 82 -16.33 -28.03 7.14
N ASP A 83 -15.65 -29.17 7.14
CA ASP A 83 -14.21 -29.25 7.42
C ASP A 83 -13.40 -28.51 6.33
N ILE A 84 -13.79 -28.63 5.05
CA ILE A 84 -13.20 -27.89 3.94
C ILE A 84 -13.46 -26.39 4.08
N GLU A 85 -14.66 -25.96 4.47
CA GLU A 85 -14.96 -24.54 4.69
C GLU A 85 -14.08 -23.95 5.79
N GLN A 86 -13.93 -24.64 6.92
CA GLN A 86 -13.02 -24.22 7.99
C GLN A 86 -11.56 -24.17 7.52
N TYR A 87 -11.13 -25.15 6.73
CA TYR A 87 -9.79 -25.16 6.15
C TYR A 87 -9.58 -23.96 5.21
N VAL A 88 -10.53 -23.67 4.31
CA VAL A 88 -10.46 -22.54 3.39
C VAL A 88 -10.44 -21.22 4.14
N LEU A 89 -11.26 -21.05 5.18
CA LEU A 89 -11.25 -19.87 6.05
C LEU A 89 -9.89 -19.68 6.71
N THR A 90 -9.32 -20.75 7.26
CA THR A 90 -8.00 -20.71 7.90
C THR A 90 -6.91 -20.35 6.90
N ARG A 91 -6.93 -20.95 5.70
CA ARG A 91 -5.97 -20.64 4.63
C ARG A 91 -6.09 -19.20 4.14
N ARG A 92 -7.30 -18.66 4.06
CA ARG A 92 -7.54 -17.26 3.71
C ARG A 92 -6.97 -16.32 4.77
N LEU A 93 -7.22 -16.57 6.05
CA LEU A 93 -6.65 -15.77 7.14
C LEU A 93 -5.12 -15.81 7.15
N GLN A 94 -4.52 -16.98 6.89
CA GLN A 94 -3.07 -17.11 6.74
C GLN A 94 -2.53 -16.33 5.54
N ALA A 95 -3.22 -16.39 4.39
CA ALA A 95 -2.83 -15.64 3.20
C ALA A 95 -2.93 -14.12 3.44
N ASP A 96 -4.02 -13.66 4.05
CA ASP A 96 -4.23 -12.25 4.40
C ASP A 96 -3.14 -11.77 5.38
N SER A 97 -2.83 -12.57 6.41
CA SER A 97 -1.74 -12.27 7.34
C SER A 97 -0.37 -12.22 6.64
N PHE A 98 -0.09 -13.14 5.73
CA PHE A 98 1.16 -13.13 4.97
C PHE A 98 1.27 -11.92 4.05
N ILE A 99 0.18 -11.52 3.40
CA ILE A 99 0.11 -10.32 2.57
C ILE A 99 0.40 -9.09 3.41
N GLU A 100 -0.25 -8.93 4.56
CA GLU A 100 -0.03 -7.78 5.45
C GLU A 100 1.40 -7.75 6.01
N MET A 101 1.95 -8.90 6.41
CA MET A 101 3.35 -8.99 6.83
C MET A 101 4.33 -8.64 5.69
N THR A 102 4.03 -9.06 4.47
CA THR A 102 4.88 -8.75 3.30
C THR A 102 4.82 -7.26 2.97
N LYS A 103 3.63 -6.64 3.01
CA LYS A 103 3.48 -5.19 2.83
C LYS A 103 4.25 -4.42 3.90
N LEU A 104 4.10 -4.79 5.17
CA LEU A 104 4.81 -4.15 6.27
C LEU A 104 6.34 -4.26 6.10
N ASN A 105 6.84 -5.45 5.75
CA ASN A 105 8.27 -5.64 5.49
C ASN A 105 8.75 -4.79 4.31
N ALA A 106 7.96 -4.69 3.23
CA ALA A 106 8.29 -3.84 2.09
C ALA A 106 8.31 -2.35 2.46
N GLU A 107 7.37 -1.88 3.28
CA GLU A 107 7.34 -0.51 3.80
C GLU A 107 8.57 -0.20 4.67
N ILE A 108 8.94 -1.12 5.57
CA ILE A 108 10.15 -0.99 6.40
C ILE A 108 11.40 -0.90 5.51
N MET A 109 11.54 -1.80 4.54
CA MET A 109 12.67 -1.79 3.61
C MET A 109 12.73 -0.47 2.81
N LEU A 110 11.58 0.03 2.35
CA LEU A 110 11.51 1.27 1.59
C LEU A 110 11.94 2.47 2.45
N ASP A 111 11.52 2.51 3.72
CA ASP A 111 11.93 3.55 4.65
C ASP A 111 13.40 3.45 5.06
N ASP A 112 13.95 2.25 5.19
CA ASP A 112 15.38 2.04 5.42
C ASP A 112 16.22 2.52 4.22
N VAL A 113 15.78 2.21 2.99
CA VAL A 113 16.42 2.73 1.76
C VAL A 113 16.36 4.25 1.71
N LYS A 114 15.22 4.87 2.03
CA LYS A 114 15.10 6.34 2.11
C LYS A 114 16.07 6.92 3.13
N ARG A 115 16.17 6.32 4.32
CA ARG A 115 17.10 6.76 5.37
C ARG A 115 18.55 6.65 4.91
N MET A 116 18.93 5.56 4.25
CA MET A 116 20.27 5.39 3.70
C MET A 116 20.58 6.40 2.59
N ILE A 117 19.64 6.69 1.69
CA ILE A 117 19.80 7.74 0.68
C ILE A 117 20.01 9.11 1.34
N ALA A 118 19.26 9.43 2.39
CA ALA A 118 19.42 10.69 3.12
C ALA A 118 20.80 10.79 3.79
N GLN A 119 21.28 9.70 4.42
CA GLN A 119 22.61 9.65 5.03
C GLN A 119 23.73 9.83 4.00
N VAL A 120 23.63 9.17 2.83
CA VAL A 120 24.63 9.31 1.76
C VAL A 120 24.63 10.74 1.22
N ARG A 121 23.46 11.36 1.03
CA ARG A 121 23.38 12.76 0.59
C ARG A 121 24.04 13.71 1.58
N GLU A 122 23.78 13.53 2.86
CA GLU A 122 24.40 14.33 3.92
C GLU A 122 25.92 14.13 3.97
N PHE A 123 26.38 12.88 3.89
CA PHE A 123 27.81 12.57 3.83
C PHE A 123 28.49 13.21 2.62
N LEU A 124 27.88 13.14 1.43
CA LEU A 124 28.42 13.77 0.23
C LEU A 124 28.47 15.29 0.35
N ALA A 125 27.43 15.92 0.91
CA ALA A 125 27.40 17.36 1.14
C ALA A 125 28.51 17.80 2.12
N GLN A 126 28.66 17.08 3.24
CA GLN A 126 29.71 17.34 4.23
C GLN A 126 31.10 17.12 3.64
N HIS A 127 31.29 16.04 2.88
CA HIS A 127 32.58 15.75 2.26
C HIS A 127 32.93 16.81 1.21
N GLN A 128 31.97 17.25 0.39
CA GLN A 128 32.18 18.32 -0.58
C GLN A 128 32.60 19.61 0.11
N GLN A 129 31.93 20.00 1.20
CA GLN A 129 32.30 21.18 1.98
C GLN A 129 33.70 21.05 2.60
N GLN A 130 34.04 19.89 3.18
CA GLN A 130 35.38 19.64 3.73
C GLN A 130 36.48 19.72 2.67
N VAL A 131 36.21 19.22 1.46
CA VAL A 131 37.14 19.30 0.33
C VAL A 131 37.33 20.76 -0.08
N GLN A 132 36.24 21.53 -0.21
CA GLN A 132 36.31 22.96 -0.51
C GLN A 132 37.11 23.72 0.55
N ASP A 133 36.76 23.56 1.83
CA ASP A 133 37.45 24.22 2.94
C ASP A 133 38.94 23.83 3.02
N SER A 134 39.26 22.56 2.75
CA SER A 134 40.66 22.10 2.71
C SER A 134 41.42 22.72 1.55
N VAL A 135 40.78 22.85 0.38
CA VAL A 135 41.40 23.48 -0.80
C VAL A 135 41.61 24.97 -0.54
N GLU A 136 40.62 25.65 0.03
CA GLU A 136 40.71 27.06 0.42
C GLU A 136 41.78 27.29 1.47
N ARG A 137 41.83 26.50 2.54
CA ARG A 137 42.88 26.60 3.56
C ARG A 137 44.27 26.40 2.96
N LYS A 138 44.46 25.41 2.09
CA LYS A 138 45.74 25.20 1.39
C LYS A 138 46.09 26.38 0.48
N ALA A 139 45.11 27.01 -0.15
CA ALA A 139 45.31 28.18 -0.98
C ALA A 139 45.68 29.40 -0.12
N GLN A 140 45.00 29.60 1.01
CA GLN A 140 45.30 30.64 2.00
C GLN A 140 46.67 30.44 2.67
N GLU A 141 47.08 29.21 2.97
CA GLU A 141 48.43 28.94 3.51
C GLU A 141 49.52 29.27 2.50
N LYS A 142 49.30 28.96 1.22
CA LYS A 142 50.26 29.23 0.15
C LYS A 142 50.36 30.71 -0.22
N LEU A 143 49.23 31.41 -0.22
CA LEU A 143 49.14 32.80 -0.69
C LEU A 143 49.14 33.82 0.46
N GLN A 144 48.86 33.37 1.69
CA GLN A 144 48.78 34.20 2.91
C GLN A 144 47.93 35.46 2.65
N ASP A 145 48.50 36.64 2.95
CA ASP A 145 47.85 37.94 2.75
C ASP A 145 47.53 38.24 1.28
N TYR A 146 48.17 37.56 0.32
CA TYR A 146 47.91 37.72 -1.11
C TYR A 146 46.69 36.94 -1.61
N TYR A 147 46.10 36.06 -0.78
CA TYR A 147 44.97 35.24 -1.20
C TYR A 147 43.79 36.09 -1.70
N ALA A 148 43.39 37.12 -0.95
CA ALA A 148 42.29 38.01 -1.33
C ALA A 148 42.58 38.79 -2.62
N HIS A 149 43.82 39.25 -2.79
CA HIS A 149 44.23 39.95 -4.02
C HIS A 149 44.27 39.01 -5.22
N ALA A 150 44.76 37.78 -5.05
CA ALA A 150 44.78 36.77 -6.09
C ALA A 150 43.38 36.34 -6.50
N GLN A 151 42.46 36.18 -5.54
CA GLN A 151 41.06 35.86 -5.79
C GLN A 151 40.37 36.98 -6.59
N ALA A 152 40.48 38.24 -6.15
CA ALA A 152 39.89 39.37 -6.87
C ALA A 152 40.49 39.54 -8.29
N LEU A 153 41.79 39.27 -8.46
CA LEU A 153 42.43 39.28 -9.77
C LEU A 153 41.94 38.14 -10.66
N GLN A 154 41.73 36.96 -10.08
CA GLN A 154 41.20 35.79 -10.77
C GLN A 154 39.77 36.03 -11.22
N GLU A 155 38.89 36.49 -10.34
CA GLU A 155 37.51 36.88 -10.68
C GLU A 155 37.49 37.88 -11.82
N ARG A 156 38.31 38.94 -11.75
CA ARG A 156 38.40 39.93 -12.83
C ARG A 156 38.92 39.35 -14.14
N ARG A 157 39.88 38.43 -14.08
CA ARG A 157 40.39 37.70 -15.26
C ARG A 157 39.31 36.84 -15.88
N ASP A 158 38.55 36.11 -15.07
CA ASP A 158 37.47 35.24 -15.52
C ASP A 158 36.37 36.06 -16.20
N ILE A 159 36.01 37.23 -15.66
CA ILE A 159 35.08 38.18 -16.29
C ILE A 159 35.61 38.70 -17.62
N VAL A 160 36.88 39.12 -17.70
CA VAL A 160 37.48 39.58 -18.97
C VAL A 160 37.46 38.45 -20.00
N GLN A 161 37.81 37.22 -19.61
CA GLN A 161 37.77 36.08 -20.51
C GLN A 161 36.35 35.74 -20.97
N ALA A 162 35.36 35.80 -20.08
CA ALA A 162 33.95 35.61 -20.45
C ALA A 162 33.50 36.66 -21.47
N LEU A 163 33.86 37.93 -21.27
CA LEU A 163 33.61 39.00 -22.25
C LEU A 163 34.33 38.73 -23.58
N GLU A 164 35.60 38.34 -23.55
CA GLU A 164 36.37 38.03 -24.75
C GLU A 164 35.73 36.88 -25.55
N ARG A 165 35.30 35.80 -24.88
CA ARG A 165 34.59 34.68 -25.51
C ARG A 165 33.27 35.12 -26.15
N LYS A 166 32.49 35.97 -25.46
CA LYS A 166 31.23 36.52 -25.99
C LYS A 166 31.46 37.45 -27.19
N ILE A 167 32.55 38.22 -27.20
CA ILE A 167 32.92 39.11 -28.31
C ILE A 167 33.41 38.32 -29.52
N ARG A 168 34.30 37.34 -29.30
CA ARG A 168 34.89 36.53 -30.37
C ARG A 168 33.90 35.52 -30.97
N GLY A 169 32.88 35.14 -30.20
CA GLY A 169 31.89 34.15 -30.62
C GLY A 169 32.55 32.79 -30.84
N ASP A 170 33.45 32.37 -29.95
CA ASP A 170 34.30 31.18 -30.12
C ASP A 170 33.49 29.90 -30.34
N GLN A 171 33.22 29.56 -31.60
CA GLN A 171 32.50 28.36 -32.03
C GLN A 171 33.38 27.11 -32.12
N GLN A 172 34.67 27.15 -31.74
CA GLN A 172 35.58 26.02 -32.00
C GLN A 172 36.48 25.57 -30.83
N GLN A 173 36.53 26.29 -29.70
CA GLN A 173 37.51 25.95 -28.66
C GLN A 173 37.05 24.92 -27.64
N TYR A 174 35.75 24.72 -27.45
CA TYR A 174 35.24 23.86 -26.38
C TYR A 174 34.53 22.63 -26.90
N PHE A 175 35.30 21.57 -27.16
CA PHE A 175 34.76 20.27 -27.56
C PHE A 175 34.59 19.37 -26.34
N PHE A 176 33.34 18.97 -26.07
CA PHE A 176 33.02 18.01 -25.01
C PHE A 176 32.30 16.81 -25.62
N PRO A 177 33.02 15.73 -25.98
CA PRO A 177 32.45 14.61 -26.73
C PRO A 177 31.47 13.80 -25.89
N HIS A 178 30.39 13.33 -26.52
CA HIS A 178 29.39 12.45 -25.88
C HIS A 178 29.97 11.21 -25.19
N PRO A 179 30.94 10.47 -25.77
CA PRO A 179 31.60 9.36 -25.06
C PRO A 179 32.14 9.74 -23.68
N ARG A 180 32.72 10.94 -23.54
CA ARG A 180 33.25 11.42 -22.26
C ARG A 180 32.15 11.76 -21.25
N LEU A 181 30.94 12.08 -21.73
CA LEU A 181 29.77 12.26 -20.86
C LEU A 181 29.24 10.91 -20.38
N LEU A 182 29.27 9.89 -21.23
CA LEU A 182 28.87 8.52 -20.86
C LEU A 182 29.81 7.92 -19.81
N GLU A 183 31.11 8.21 -19.89
CA GLU A 183 32.10 7.83 -18.86
C GLU A 183 31.81 8.42 -17.47
N GLN A 184 31.02 9.49 -17.38
CA GLN A 184 30.60 10.08 -16.10
C GLN A 184 29.36 9.40 -15.49
N LEU A 185 28.69 8.52 -16.24
CA LEU A 185 27.51 7.80 -15.77
C LEU A 185 27.93 6.54 -15.01
N ILE A 186 27.07 6.09 -14.11
CA ILE A 186 27.26 4.82 -13.39
C ILE A 186 27.11 3.66 -14.38
N ASP A 187 27.88 2.59 -14.20
CA ASP A 187 27.77 1.39 -15.02
C ASP A 187 26.33 0.85 -15.03
N GLY A 188 25.81 0.57 -16.23
CA GLY A 188 24.44 0.07 -16.43
C GLY A 188 23.34 1.15 -16.44
N TYR A 189 23.70 2.43 -16.38
CA TYR A 189 22.74 3.53 -16.50
C TYR A 189 22.08 3.57 -17.89
N SER A 190 20.76 3.39 -17.95
CA SER A 190 20.03 3.25 -19.21
C SER A 190 19.55 4.60 -19.79
N GLU A 191 19.16 4.59 -21.07
CA GLU A 191 18.46 5.73 -21.70
C GLU A 191 17.17 6.10 -20.97
N ALA A 192 16.42 5.11 -20.47
CA ALA A 192 15.20 5.35 -19.70
C ALA A 192 15.51 6.05 -18.37
N ASP A 193 16.64 5.73 -17.74
CA ASP A 193 17.11 6.42 -16.54
C ASP A 193 17.52 7.85 -16.84
N ALA A 194 18.23 8.09 -17.95
CA ALA A 194 18.58 9.43 -18.42
C ALA A 194 17.32 10.29 -18.67
N ALA A 195 16.28 9.71 -19.28
CA ALA A 195 15.02 10.40 -19.51
C ALA A 195 14.29 10.76 -18.21
N ARG A 196 14.21 9.82 -17.26
CA ARG A 196 13.62 10.07 -15.93
C ARG A 196 14.39 11.14 -15.16
N HIS A 197 15.72 11.11 -15.25
CA HIS A 197 16.57 12.09 -14.58
C HIS A 197 16.41 13.48 -15.18
N LEU A 198 16.38 13.61 -16.51
CA LEU A 198 16.11 14.90 -17.17
C LEU A 198 14.75 15.47 -16.75
N GLN A 199 13.71 14.64 -16.63
CA GLN A 199 12.40 15.06 -16.12
C GLN A 199 12.47 15.53 -14.66
N ALA A 200 13.24 14.82 -13.82
CA ALA A 200 13.45 15.22 -12.42
C ALA A 200 14.18 16.57 -12.32
N VAL A 201 15.23 16.78 -13.13
CA VAL A 201 15.96 18.06 -13.21
C VAL A 201 15.04 19.19 -13.65
N ARG A 202 14.24 19.00 -14.71
CA ARG A 202 13.25 19.97 -15.16
C ARG A 202 12.19 20.31 -14.10
N SER A 203 11.74 19.31 -13.35
CA SER A 203 10.81 19.51 -12.24
C SER A 203 11.44 20.34 -11.13
N ARG A 204 12.73 20.11 -10.81
CA ARG A 204 13.49 20.92 -9.84
C ARG A 204 13.67 22.36 -10.31
N ILE A 205 13.94 22.58 -11.59
CA ILE A 205 14.03 23.92 -12.19
C ILE A 205 12.70 24.65 -12.08
N GLN A 206 11.58 24.01 -12.44
CA GLN A 206 10.24 24.58 -12.31
C GLN A 206 9.90 24.92 -10.85
N ALA A 207 10.23 24.02 -9.91
CA ALA A 207 10.02 24.25 -8.49
C ALA A 207 10.84 25.44 -7.98
N ALA A 208 12.13 25.54 -8.35
CA ALA A 208 13.00 26.66 -7.96
C ALA A 208 12.51 28.01 -8.52
N ASN A 209 12.02 28.02 -9.77
CA ASN A 209 11.41 29.21 -10.37
C ASN A 209 10.12 29.61 -9.62
N ALA A 210 9.27 28.65 -9.27
CA ALA A 210 8.01 28.91 -8.57
C ALA A 210 8.22 29.37 -7.11
N SER A 211 9.25 28.84 -6.43
CA SER A 211 9.59 29.20 -5.05
C SER A 211 10.48 30.44 -4.92
N GLY A 212 10.96 31.00 -6.05
CA GLY A 212 11.88 32.13 -6.05
C GLY A 212 13.32 31.79 -5.61
N GLN A 213 13.67 30.51 -5.52
CA GLN A 213 14.99 30.02 -5.06
C GLN A 213 16.06 30.00 -6.18
N VAL A 214 16.00 30.98 -7.08
CA VAL A 214 16.92 31.09 -8.22
C VAL A 214 18.11 31.97 -7.90
N ALA A 215 17.85 33.09 -7.21
CA ALA A 215 18.82 34.13 -6.95
C ALA A 215 18.63 34.70 -5.55
N GLU A 216 19.73 35.12 -4.95
CA GLU A 216 19.77 35.87 -3.71
C GLU A 216 19.79 37.36 -4.02
N CYS A 217 19.03 38.13 -3.24
CA CYS A 217 18.95 39.56 -3.38
C CYS A 217 18.95 40.26 -2.02
N HIS A 218 19.73 41.33 -1.90
CA HIS A 218 19.92 42.06 -0.65
C HIS A 218 19.30 43.47 -0.66
N TYR A 219 18.33 43.73 -1.54
CA TYR A 219 17.58 44.98 -1.47
C TYR A 219 16.77 45.05 -0.17
N VAL A 220 16.81 46.22 0.49
CA VAL A 220 15.95 46.50 1.65
C VAL A 220 14.47 46.58 1.25
N ASP A 221 14.20 47.01 0.02
CA ASP A 221 12.85 47.12 -0.56
C ASP A 221 12.45 45.80 -1.23
N GLU A 222 11.44 45.14 -0.65
CA GLU A 222 10.91 43.86 -1.12
C GLU A 222 10.43 43.93 -2.58
N SER A 223 9.81 45.04 -2.99
CA SER A 223 9.30 45.19 -4.36
C SER A 223 10.43 45.21 -5.40
N ARG A 224 11.55 45.87 -5.06
CA ARG A 224 12.77 45.88 -5.89
C ARG A 224 13.43 44.52 -5.91
N CYS A 225 13.42 43.83 -4.77
CA CYS A 225 14.01 42.51 -4.67
C CYS A 225 13.28 41.49 -5.54
N LEU A 226 11.95 41.48 -5.46
CA LEU A 226 11.11 40.65 -6.33
C LEU A 226 11.29 40.98 -7.81
N ALA A 227 11.34 42.27 -8.16
CA ALA A 227 11.56 42.68 -9.55
C ALA A 227 12.94 42.28 -10.08
N PHE A 228 13.99 42.44 -9.27
CA PHE A 228 15.34 42.02 -9.63
C PHE A 228 15.43 40.50 -9.82
N SER A 229 14.95 39.73 -8.84
CA SER A 229 14.96 38.27 -8.91
C SER A 229 14.18 37.76 -10.12
N ALA A 230 13.03 38.35 -10.44
CA ALA A 230 12.26 38.02 -11.63
C ALA A 230 13.03 38.34 -12.92
N LEU A 231 13.67 39.50 -13.00
CA LEU A 231 14.44 39.93 -14.18
C LEU A 231 15.64 39.03 -14.43
N VAL A 232 16.43 38.75 -13.40
CA VAL A 232 17.63 37.90 -13.50
C VAL A 232 17.26 36.46 -13.82
N THR A 233 16.22 35.93 -13.15
CA THR A 233 15.68 34.60 -13.45
C THR A 233 15.25 34.49 -14.91
N LEU A 234 14.49 35.48 -15.40
CA LEU A 234 14.05 35.52 -16.79
C LEU A 234 15.25 35.58 -17.75
N ALA A 235 16.21 36.47 -17.50
CA ALA A 235 17.38 36.65 -18.35
C ALA A 235 18.22 35.37 -18.46
N PHE A 236 18.53 34.74 -17.32
CA PHE A 236 19.34 33.53 -17.29
C PHE A 236 18.60 32.33 -17.88
N ASN A 237 17.32 32.14 -17.56
CA ASN A 237 16.52 31.07 -18.14
C ASN A 237 16.37 31.23 -19.65
N SER A 238 16.15 32.45 -20.16
CA SER A 238 16.05 32.71 -21.60
C SER A 238 17.35 32.32 -22.33
N LYS A 239 18.52 32.59 -21.74
CA LYS A 239 19.81 32.17 -22.31
C LYS A 239 19.96 30.67 -22.30
N ALA A 240 19.64 30.03 -21.18
CA ALA A 240 19.75 28.59 -21.07
C ALA A 240 18.75 27.86 -22.00
N ASP A 241 17.54 28.39 -22.18
CA ASP A 241 16.53 27.84 -23.10
C ASP A 241 16.96 28.02 -24.56
N LEU A 242 17.57 29.16 -24.90
CA LEU A 242 18.20 29.37 -26.20
C LEU A 242 19.29 28.32 -26.47
N TYR A 243 20.14 28.03 -25.48
CA TYR A 243 21.19 27.02 -25.62
C TYR A 243 20.63 25.60 -25.74
N LEU A 244 19.58 25.25 -25.00
CA LEU A 244 18.88 23.98 -25.21
C LEU A 244 18.29 23.86 -26.62
N ALA A 245 17.76 24.96 -27.17
CA ALA A 245 17.21 24.97 -28.53
C ALA A 245 18.30 24.87 -29.61
N GLN A 246 19.52 25.34 -29.33
CA GLN A 246 20.68 25.28 -30.23
C GLN A 246 21.49 23.99 -30.08
N LEU A 247 21.16 23.14 -29.12
CA LEU A 247 21.92 21.93 -28.81
C LEU A 247 22.01 20.99 -30.01
N ASP A 248 23.25 20.69 -30.39
CA ASP A 248 23.61 19.67 -31.36
C ASP A 248 24.61 18.69 -30.72
N GLY A 249 24.84 17.56 -31.38
CA GLY A 249 25.70 16.50 -30.84
C GLY A 249 27.21 16.86 -30.74
N ALA A 250 27.63 18.02 -31.24
CA ALA A 250 29.03 18.44 -31.29
C ALA A 250 29.30 19.71 -30.47
N ASN A 251 28.27 20.49 -30.13
CA ASN A 251 28.39 21.82 -29.54
C ASN A 251 28.11 21.87 -28.03
N LEU A 252 27.77 20.74 -27.39
CA LEU A 252 27.47 20.67 -25.96
C LEU A 252 28.50 21.42 -25.11
N GLY A 253 29.79 21.17 -25.37
CA GLY A 253 30.87 21.82 -24.64
C GLY A 253 30.81 23.35 -24.72
N GLN A 254 30.55 23.88 -25.91
CA GLN A 254 30.46 25.32 -26.16
C GLN A 254 29.26 25.92 -25.45
N LEU A 255 28.11 25.23 -25.48
CA LEU A 255 26.89 25.67 -24.81
C LEU A 255 27.03 25.65 -23.29
N LEU A 256 27.71 24.65 -22.73
CA LEU A 256 28.03 24.61 -21.30
C LEU A 256 28.90 25.80 -20.90
N GLN A 257 29.97 26.09 -21.66
CA GLN A 257 30.84 27.24 -21.40
C GLN A 257 30.09 28.56 -21.57
N ALA A 258 29.28 28.69 -22.62
CA ALA A 258 28.52 29.91 -22.90
C ALA A 258 27.50 30.22 -21.80
N LEU A 259 26.89 29.19 -21.22
CA LEU A 259 25.97 29.34 -20.09
C LEU A 259 26.72 29.73 -18.80
N GLN A 260 27.90 29.14 -18.55
CA GLN A 260 28.75 29.55 -17.43
C GLN A 260 29.22 31.00 -17.55
N ASP A 261 29.59 31.43 -18.76
CA ASP A 261 29.97 32.81 -19.04
C ASP A 261 28.79 33.77 -18.79
N ASP A 262 27.57 33.43 -19.22
CA ASP A 262 26.39 34.26 -18.93
C ASP A 262 26.12 34.34 -17.43
N TYR A 263 26.25 33.23 -16.69
CA TYR A 263 26.13 33.24 -15.23
C TYR A 263 27.15 34.18 -14.57
N GLN A 264 28.42 34.10 -14.98
CA GLN A 264 29.48 34.96 -14.46
C GLN A 264 29.20 36.43 -14.74
N LEU A 265 28.80 36.77 -15.97
CA LEU A 265 28.51 38.15 -16.37
C LEU A 265 27.27 38.71 -15.66
N ILE A 266 26.20 37.90 -15.55
CA ILE A 266 24.99 38.31 -14.84
C ILE A 266 25.29 38.56 -13.37
N ASN A 267 26.04 37.69 -12.70
CA ASN A 267 26.41 37.88 -11.30
C ASN A 267 27.38 39.05 -11.10
N PHE A 268 28.32 39.26 -12.01
CA PHE A 268 29.19 40.44 -12.01
C PHE A 268 28.36 41.73 -12.07
N HIS A 269 27.35 41.78 -12.93
CA HIS A 269 26.44 42.92 -12.97
C HIS A 269 25.56 43.01 -11.73
N GLY A 270 25.12 41.86 -11.20
CA GLY A 270 24.33 41.73 -9.97
C GLY A 270 25.00 42.34 -8.73
N ASN A 271 26.35 42.38 -8.69
CA ASN A 271 27.09 43.11 -7.66
C ASN A 271 26.73 44.59 -7.58
N HIS A 272 26.44 45.23 -8.72
CA HIS A 272 25.97 46.62 -8.76
C HIS A 272 24.52 46.79 -8.32
N PHE A 273 23.76 45.69 -8.22
CA PHE A 273 22.37 45.64 -7.77
C PHE A 273 22.27 45.02 -6.36
N SER A 274 22.94 45.63 -5.39
CA SER A 274 22.92 45.19 -3.98
C SER A 274 23.52 43.80 -3.74
N HIS A 275 24.67 43.49 -4.35
CA HIS A 275 25.35 42.18 -4.19
C HIS A 275 24.42 40.98 -4.45
N SER A 276 23.50 41.15 -5.39
CA SER A 276 22.52 40.12 -5.72
C SER A 276 23.10 39.18 -6.77
N HIS A 277 22.86 37.88 -6.65
CA HIS A 277 23.50 36.87 -7.49
C HIS A 277 22.62 35.62 -7.66
N ILE A 278 22.76 34.95 -8.80
CA ILE A 278 22.17 33.64 -9.04
C ILE A 278 22.92 32.61 -8.19
N HIS A 279 22.18 31.71 -7.54
CA HIS A 279 22.80 30.62 -6.79
C HIS A 279 23.53 29.65 -7.73
N GLU A 280 24.73 29.22 -7.32
CA GLU A 280 25.50 28.22 -8.08
C GLU A 280 24.74 26.90 -8.21
N SER A 281 23.95 26.53 -7.20
CA SER A 281 23.05 25.36 -7.24
C SER A 281 22.07 25.42 -8.42
N TYR A 282 21.60 26.61 -8.78
CA TYR A 282 20.70 26.80 -9.92
C TYR A 282 21.44 26.76 -11.27
N LEU A 283 22.65 27.33 -11.35
CA LEU A 283 23.53 27.11 -12.51
C LEU A 283 23.75 25.62 -12.77
N ASN A 284 24.06 24.86 -11.72
CA ASN A 284 24.31 23.43 -11.82
C ASN A 284 23.10 22.66 -12.36
N LEU A 285 21.87 23.02 -11.96
CA LEU A 285 20.65 22.44 -12.53
C LEU A 285 20.54 22.68 -14.04
N ARG A 286 20.83 23.90 -14.52
CA ARG A 286 20.74 24.23 -15.95
C ARG A 286 21.86 23.59 -16.77
N LEU A 287 23.07 23.45 -16.21
CA LEU A 287 24.16 22.69 -16.83
C LEU A 287 23.83 21.19 -16.90
N GLU A 288 23.24 20.65 -15.85
CA GLU A 288 22.78 19.26 -15.82
C GLU A 288 21.67 19.00 -16.85
N GLU A 289 20.72 19.92 -17.00
CA GLU A 289 19.70 19.85 -18.05
C GLU A 289 20.30 19.77 -19.45
N LEU A 290 21.27 20.64 -19.78
CA LEU A 290 21.99 20.61 -21.07
C LEU A 290 22.70 19.28 -21.31
N LYS A 291 23.41 18.75 -20.31
CA LYS A 291 24.11 17.46 -20.42
C LYS A 291 23.15 16.31 -20.72
N PHE A 292 22.07 16.19 -19.94
CA PHE A 292 21.12 15.09 -20.11
C PHE A 292 20.24 15.25 -21.36
N ALA A 293 19.93 16.47 -21.77
CA ALA A 293 19.31 16.71 -23.07
C ALA A 293 20.21 16.22 -24.22
N ALA A 294 21.50 16.48 -24.14
CA ALA A 294 22.48 16.07 -25.15
C ALA A 294 22.62 14.55 -25.21
N LEU A 295 22.66 13.87 -24.05
CA LEU A 295 22.67 12.41 -23.98
C LEU A 295 21.49 11.79 -24.72
N LEU A 296 20.27 12.27 -24.43
CA LEU A 296 19.06 11.74 -25.06
C LEU A 296 18.97 12.06 -26.55
N GLN A 297 19.49 13.20 -26.98
CA GLN A 297 19.56 13.56 -28.40
C GLN A 297 20.52 12.64 -29.17
N ALA A 298 21.69 12.34 -28.60
CA ALA A 298 22.68 11.44 -29.19
C ALA A 298 22.16 10.00 -29.26
N ALA A 299 21.57 9.51 -28.17
CA ALA A 299 20.82 8.25 -28.07
C ALA A 299 19.81 8.08 -29.22
N LYS A 300 18.94 9.09 -29.38
CA LYS A 300 17.95 9.11 -30.46
C LYS A 300 18.60 9.05 -31.84
N ALA A 301 19.65 9.84 -32.08
CA ALA A 301 20.36 9.85 -33.36
C ALA A 301 20.96 8.47 -33.70
N HIS A 302 21.59 7.79 -32.73
CA HIS A 302 22.10 6.43 -32.90
C HIS A 302 21.00 5.43 -33.27
N SER A 303 19.86 5.45 -32.58
CA SER A 303 18.75 4.53 -32.86
C SER A 303 18.17 4.70 -34.27
N VAL A 304 18.09 5.94 -34.77
CA VAL A 304 17.61 6.23 -36.13
C VAL A 304 18.61 5.74 -37.18
N GLN A 305 19.91 5.91 -36.92
CA GLN A 305 20.95 5.48 -37.84
C GLN A 305 21.02 3.96 -37.95
N GLU A 306 20.93 3.22 -36.83
CA GLU A 306 20.84 1.75 -36.84
C GLU A 306 19.60 1.24 -37.58
N GLN A 307 18.46 1.93 -37.45
CA GLN A 307 17.24 1.57 -38.17
C GLN A 307 17.38 1.80 -39.67
N ALA A 308 18.01 2.91 -40.09
CA ALA A 308 18.29 3.20 -41.49
C ALA A 308 19.24 2.16 -42.11
N GLU A 309 20.29 1.75 -41.38
CA GLU A 309 21.22 0.71 -41.83
C GLU A 309 20.56 -0.68 -41.94
N LYS A 310 19.61 -1.00 -41.06
CA LYS A 310 18.80 -2.25 -41.15
C LYS A 310 17.78 -2.24 -42.29
N LEU A 311 17.38 -1.08 -42.79
CA LEU A 311 16.46 -0.96 -43.93
C LEU A 311 17.18 -0.93 -45.28
N LEU A 312 18.49 -0.65 -45.28
CA LEU A 312 19.36 -0.63 -46.46
C LEU A 312 20.06 -1.97 -46.73
N ASN A 313 20.06 -2.88 -45.76
CA ASN A 313 20.60 -4.24 -45.84
C ASN A 313 19.47 -5.28 -45.91
#